data_AF-A0A8J2SLE4-F1
#
_entry.id   AF-A0A8J2SLE4-F1
#
_cell.length_a   1.000
_cell.length_b   1.000
_cell.length_c   1.000
_cell.angle_alpha   90.00
_cell.angle_beta   90.00
_cell.angle_gamma   90.00
#
_symmetry.space_group_name_H-M   'P 1'
#
loop_
_entity.id
_entity.type
_entity.pdbx_description
1 polymer ?
#
loop_
_entity_poly.entity_id
_entity_poly.type
_entity_poly.pdbx_seq_one_letter_code
_entity_poly.pdbx_strand_id
1 'polypeptide(L)'
;MTTKTGSTPVDLDAIPPPVPFIVCIGGAAVQVAGLLAVWSQTSAGPCLAAPMACVRSDDADPWGRLVVGVLTVAAFIWAVSLRTDTHSDASIVDRLWSIQPWVYCWYVCFMFPSSARVVLMTALATAWGIRLTYNFAIKGGYAGGEDYRWAVVRHWYPGWRYEIVHAVFVCGFQQLLLLAIAAPVVAAAQSQAPLNAGDALAALVFVCALVLETIADRQQFAFQTAKYASGTKPTKGFLDTGVWAYSRHPNYFAEVLLWWAFYGFAVAATGELNWSGAGAVCLTILFVAPGASADLTELLCSKKYPEYKEYQKRVSRLVPWIPSEERPAVLGPVARAAYLLYFASHIPITLLIDAQAAIDHRYFPEPAQALLDWHIRVNGDFLMGAPPLWFRSVVWGEICLQLPFFFVAVKALYDRDEAAFRIPFVIYGAHTATTMIPILGEIGGSTRLTLIYLPYLLFPLGCVVLFSV
;
A
#
# COMPACT_ATOMS: atom_id res chain seq x y z
N MET A 1 -1.41 -21.46 -6.79
CA MET A 1 -1.12 -22.76 -6.14
C MET A 1 -0.14 -23.49 -7.02
N THR A 2 0.99 -23.82 -6.46
CA THR A 2 2.13 -24.50 -7.06
C THR A 2 1.92 -26.02 -7.06
N THR A 3 2.76 -26.71 -7.82
CA THR A 3 2.63 -28.13 -8.21
C THR A 3 2.42 -29.14 -7.08
N LYS A 4 2.82 -28.83 -5.83
CA LYS A 4 2.79 -29.79 -4.71
C LYS A 4 1.54 -29.74 -3.83
N THR A 5 0.78 -28.64 -3.84
CA THR A 5 -0.43 -28.52 -3.01
C THR A 5 -1.71 -28.83 -3.78
N GLY A 6 -1.61 -29.34 -5.02
CA GLY A 6 -2.77 -29.47 -5.90
C GLY A 6 -3.27 -28.12 -6.43
N SER A 7 -3.85 -28.14 -7.63
CA SER A 7 -4.57 -27.00 -8.21
C SER A 7 -5.95 -27.47 -8.65
N THR A 8 -6.95 -26.60 -8.51
CA THR A 8 -8.21 -26.81 -9.22
C THR A 8 -8.08 -26.06 -10.54
N PRO A 9 -8.43 -26.68 -11.68
CA PRO A 9 -8.47 -25.99 -12.95
C PRO A 9 -9.30 -24.70 -12.83
N VAL A 10 -8.77 -23.61 -13.37
CA VAL A 10 -9.49 -22.34 -13.42
C VAL A 10 -10.34 -22.36 -14.69
N ASP A 11 -11.65 -22.22 -14.53
CA ASP A 11 -12.56 -21.97 -15.65
C ASP A 11 -12.36 -20.52 -16.10
N LEU A 12 -11.65 -20.34 -17.22
CA LEU A 12 -11.29 -19.02 -17.73
C LEU A 12 -12.50 -18.25 -18.27
N ASP A 13 -13.49 -18.96 -18.81
CA ASP A 13 -14.69 -18.35 -19.41
C ASP A 13 -15.65 -17.79 -18.34
N ALA A 14 -15.53 -18.26 -17.09
CA ALA A 14 -16.31 -17.79 -15.96
C ALA A 14 -15.73 -16.54 -15.26
N ILE A 15 -14.59 -16.03 -15.72
CA ILE A 15 -13.88 -14.88 -15.13
C ILE A 15 -14.45 -13.57 -15.71
N PRO A 16 -14.82 -12.58 -14.87
CA PRO A 16 -15.29 -11.28 -15.34
C PRO A 16 -14.22 -10.57 -16.18
N PRO A 17 -14.64 -9.62 -17.05
CA PRO A 17 -13.73 -8.89 -17.90
C PRO A 17 -12.68 -8.13 -17.07
N PRO A 18 -11.45 -7.99 -17.59
CA PRO A 18 -10.38 -7.29 -16.89
C PRO A 18 -10.65 -5.80 -16.78
N VAL A 19 -9.84 -5.12 -15.97
CA VAL A 19 -9.67 -3.67 -16.11
C VAL A 19 -9.23 -3.34 -17.56
N PRO A 20 -9.67 -2.21 -18.14
CA PRO A 20 -9.29 -1.86 -19.50
C PRO A 20 -7.77 -1.88 -19.67
N PHE A 21 -7.29 -2.42 -20.79
CA PHE A 21 -5.85 -2.58 -21.06
C PHE A 21 -5.06 -1.28 -20.85
N ILE A 22 -5.61 -0.14 -21.28
CA ILE A 22 -4.99 1.17 -21.11
C ILE A 22 -4.86 1.60 -19.65
N VAL A 23 -5.80 1.19 -18.79
CA VAL A 23 -5.76 1.46 -17.34
C VAL A 23 -4.68 0.60 -16.69
N CYS A 24 -4.58 -0.69 -17.07
CA CYS A 24 -3.55 -1.59 -16.56
C CYS A 24 -2.14 -1.08 -16.90
N ILE A 25 -1.87 -0.80 -18.18
CA ILE A 25 -0.56 -0.30 -18.62
C ILE A 25 -0.31 1.12 -18.13
N GLY A 26 -1.32 1.99 -18.13
CA GLY A 26 -1.21 3.35 -17.61
C GLY A 26 -0.83 3.36 -16.13
N GLY A 27 -1.46 2.53 -15.31
CA GLY A 27 -1.13 2.38 -13.89
C GLY A 27 0.32 1.92 -13.68
N ALA A 28 0.75 0.88 -14.39
CA ALA A 28 2.13 0.38 -14.32
C ALA A 28 3.14 1.44 -14.77
N ALA A 29 2.87 2.14 -15.88
CA ALA A 29 3.74 3.20 -16.40
C ALA A 29 3.85 4.37 -15.42
N VAL A 30 2.75 4.80 -14.80
CA VAL A 30 2.76 5.85 -13.77
C VAL A 30 3.59 5.42 -12.57
N GLN A 31 3.51 4.17 -12.13
CA GLN A 31 4.31 3.68 -11.01
C GLN A 31 5.80 3.59 -11.34
N VAL A 32 6.16 3.09 -12.53
CA VAL A 32 7.55 3.04 -13.00
C VAL A 32 8.12 4.45 -13.13
N ALA A 33 7.41 5.35 -13.81
CA ALA A 33 7.84 6.73 -14.01
C ALA A 33 7.93 7.48 -12.67
N GLY A 34 6.96 7.26 -11.77
CA GLY A 34 6.96 7.83 -10.42
C GLY A 34 8.18 7.42 -9.61
N LEU A 35 8.49 6.12 -9.54
CA LEU A 35 9.68 5.62 -8.83
C LEU A 35 10.98 6.16 -9.44
N LEU A 36 11.11 6.14 -10.78
CA LEU A 36 12.29 6.68 -11.45
C LEU A 36 12.45 8.20 -11.26
N ALA A 37 11.34 8.94 -11.25
CA ALA A 37 11.36 10.39 -11.00
C ALA A 37 11.70 10.73 -9.54
N VAL A 38 11.31 9.90 -8.59
CA VAL A 38 11.75 10.02 -7.20
C VAL A 38 13.25 9.73 -7.10
N TRP A 39 13.73 8.66 -7.72
CA TRP A 39 15.14 8.27 -7.64
C TRP A 39 16.08 9.19 -8.43
N SER A 40 15.62 9.81 -9.51
CA SER A 40 16.42 10.79 -10.25
C SER A 40 16.74 12.04 -9.43
N GLN A 41 15.95 12.32 -8.39
CA GLN A 41 16.18 13.40 -7.42
C GLN A 41 17.07 12.97 -6.25
N THR A 42 17.57 11.74 -6.24
CA THR A 42 18.53 11.23 -5.25
C THR A 42 19.94 11.12 -5.86
N SER A 43 20.89 10.55 -5.12
CA SER A 43 22.23 10.22 -5.62
C SER A 43 22.23 9.25 -6.82
N ALA A 44 21.09 8.63 -7.14
CA ALA A 44 20.95 7.82 -8.35
C ALA A 44 20.78 8.65 -9.64
N GLY A 45 20.45 9.95 -9.58
CA GLY A 45 20.24 10.80 -10.76
C GLY A 45 21.40 10.77 -11.78
N PRO A 46 22.65 11.02 -11.37
CA PRO A 46 23.80 10.91 -12.26
C PRO A 46 23.97 9.51 -12.88
N CYS A 47 23.71 8.46 -12.10
CA CYS A 47 23.79 7.08 -12.57
C CYS A 47 22.68 6.73 -13.57
N LEU A 48 21.48 7.27 -13.40
CA LEU A 48 20.39 7.11 -14.37
C LEU A 48 20.68 7.86 -15.68
N ALA A 49 21.33 9.03 -15.61
CA ALA A 49 21.71 9.81 -16.79
C ALA A 49 22.86 9.17 -17.58
N ALA A 50 23.82 8.52 -16.89
CA ALA A 50 24.96 7.86 -17.52
C ALA A 50 25.25 6.45 -16.91
N PRO A 51 24.42 5.43 -17.19
CA PRO A 51 24.50 4.12 -16.54
C PRO A 51 25.85 3.43 -16.68
N MET A 52 26.40 3.42 -17.90
CA MET A 52 27.69 2.79 -18.19
C MET A 52 28.87 3.48 -17.50
N ALA A 53 28.80 4.81 -17.34
CA ALA A 53 29.83 5.56 -16.64
C ALA A 53 29.77 5.28 -15.12
N CYS A 54 28.56 5.25 -14.56
CA CYS A 54 28.34 4.95 -13.14
C CYS A 54 28.83 3.55 -12.76
N VAL A 55 28.54 2.51 -13.55
CA VAL A 55 28.98 1.14 -13.25
C VAL A 55 30.50 0.97 -13.33
N ARG A 56 31.19 1.79 -14.15
CA ARG A 56 32.66 1.74 -14.32
C ARG A 56 33.43 2.61 -13.33
N SER A 57 32.74 3.48 -12.59
CA SER A 57 33.37 4.40 -11.64
C SER A 57 33.42 3.77 -10.25
N ASP A 58 34.61 3.72 -9.66
CA ASP A 58 34.79 3.22 -8.29
C ASP A 58 34.12 4.14 -7.26
N ASP A 59 34.10 5.45 -7.54
CA ASP A 59 33.53 6.50 -6.70
C ASP A 59 32.01 6.68 -6.85
N ALA A 60 31.35 5.88 -7.71
CA ALA A 60 29.91 6.01 -7.92
C ALA A 60 29.13 5.72 -6.64
N ASP A 61 28.10 6.51 -6.38
CA ASP A 61 27.25 6.34 -5.21
C ASP A 61 26.64 4.92 -5.15
N PRO A 62 26.67 4.23 -3.99
CA PRO A 62 26.17 2.87 -3.88
C PRO A 62 24.71 2.70 -4.27
N TRP A 63 23.85 3.69 -3.98
CA TRP A 63 22.45 3.66 -4.34
C TRP A 63 22.25 3.82 -5.85
N GLY A 64 22.98 4.75 -6.48
CA GLY A 64 22.97 4.89 -7.94
C GLY A 64 23.39 3.62 -8.68
N ARG A 65 24.45 2.94 -8.21
CA ARG A 65 24.87 1.64 -8.75
C ARG A 65 23.80 0.57 -8.59
N LEU A 66 23.13 0.52 -7.44
CA LEU A 66 22.06 -0.44 -7.17
C LEU A 66 20.86 -0.22 -8.10
N VAL A 67 20.42 1.03 -8.30
CA VAL A 67 19.32 1.38 -9.21
C VAL A 67 19.63 0.93 -10.65
N VAL A 68 20.82 1.25 -11.17
CA VAL A 68 21.25 0.83 -12.52
C VAL A 68 21.37 -0.70 -12.62
N GLY A 69 21.88 -1.35 -11.57
CA GLY A 69 21.97 -2.80 -11.49
C GLY A 69 20.60 -3.47 -11.57
N VAL A 70 19.61 -2.97 -10.82
CA VAL A 70 18.23 -3.49 -10.86
C VAL A 70 17.58 -3.28 -12.22
N LEU A 71 17.79 -2.13 -12.87
CA LEU A 71 17.30 -1.89 -14.23
C LEU A 71 17.91 -2.86 -15.25
N THR A 72 19.21 -3.16 -15.09
CA THR A 72 19.92 -4.13 -15.93
C THR A 72 19.39 -5.55 -15.69
N VAL A 73 19.17 -5.92 -14.42
CA VAL A 73 18.56 -7.20 -14.03
C VAL A 73 17.14 -7.32 -14.57
N ALA A 74 16.33 -6.26 -14.50
CA ALA A 74 14.98 -6.22 -15.06
C ALA A 74 14.99 -6.45 -16.58
N ALA A 75 15.86 -5.76 -17.32
CA ALA A 75 16.01 -5.94 -18.75
C ALA A 75 16.51 -7.36 -19.12
N PHE A 76 17.46 -7.90 -18.35
CA PHE A 76 17.97 -9.25 -18.53
C PHE A 76 16.88 -10.30 -18.29
N ILE A 77 16.13 -10.17 -17.20
CA ILE A 77 15.03 -11.08 -16.88
C ILE A 77 13.96 -11.02 -17.96
N TRP A 78 13.60 -9.83 -18.42
CA TRP A 78 12.68 -9.68 -19.53
C TRP A 78 13.20 -10.44 -20.76
N ALA A 79 14.45 -10.22 -21.18
CA ALA A 79 15.04 -10.90 -22.33
C ALA A 79 15.03 -12.45 -22.18
N VAL A 80 15.36 -12.99 -21.01
CA VAL A 80 15.37 -14.44 -20.74
C VAL A 80 13.96 -15.01 -20.60
N SER A 81 13.00 -14.20 -20.16
CA SER A 81 11.60 -14.60 -20.03
C SER A 81 10.86 -14.67 -21.37
N LEU A 82 11.38 -14.04 -22.43
CA LEU A 82 10.85 -14.13 -23.78
C LEU A 82 11.00 -15.57 -24.29
N ARG A 83 9.87 -16.20 -24.64
CA ARG A 83 9.87 -17.50 -25.31
C ARG A 83 9.33 -17.35 -26.72
N THR A 84 10.04 -17.92 -27.67
CA THR A 84 9.72 -17.84 -29.11
C THR A 84 8.70 -18.88 -29.57
N ASP A 85 8.45 -19.93 -28.78
CA ASP A 85 7.63 -21.08 -29.16
C ASP A 85 6.20 -21.05 -28.62
N THR A 86 5.95 -20.31 -27.53
CA THR A 86 4.67 -20.32 -26.80
C THR A 86 4.26 -18.91 -26.38
N HIS A 87 4.69 -18.49 -25.20
CA HIS A 87 4.42 -17.19 -24.59
C HIS A 87 5.49 -16.90 -23.54
N SER A 88 5.71 -15.63 -23.26
CA SER A 88 6.71 -15.25 -22.26
C SER A 88 6.35 -15.72 -20.85
N ASP A 89 7.37 -16.21 -20.13
CA ASP A 89 7.22 -16.83 -18.81
C ASP A 89 7.41 -15.81 -17.68
N ALA A 90 6.29 -15.26 -17.23
CA ALA A 90 6.24 -14.28 -16.14
C ALA A 90 6.62 -14.88 -14.76
N SER A 91 6.62 -16.20 -14.62
CA SER A 91 6.90 -16.87 -13.33
C SER A 91 8.35 -16.73 -12.87
N ILE A 92 9.26 -16.29 -13.74
CA ILE A 92 10.64 -16.02 -13.36
C ILE A 92 10.73 -14.87 -12.34
N VAL A 93 9.85 -13.87 -12.45
CA VAL A 93 9.79 -12.74 -11.51
C VAL A 93 9.21 -13.18 -10.17
N ASP A 94 8.19 -14.05 -10.18
CA ASP A 94 7.62 -14.62 -8.95
C ASP A 94 8.69 -15.32 -8.09
N ARG A 95 9.65 -16.00 -8.71
CA ARG A 95 10.77 -16.68 -8.02
C ARG A 95 11.72 -15.69 -7.34
N LEU A 96 11.92 -14.53 -7.95
CA LEU A 96 12.86 -13.51 -7.51
C LEU A 96 12.30 -12.62 -6.40
N TRP A 97 10.97 -12.49 -6.33
CA TRP A 97 10.27 -11.71 -5.31
C TRP A 97 10.72 -12.04 -3.88
N SER A 98 10.94 -13.33 -3.61
CA SER A 98 11.38 -13.79 -2.29
C SER A 98 12.87 -13.60 -1.99
N ILE A 99 13.68 -13.27 -3.00
CA ILE A 99 15.15 -13.25 -2.92
C ILE A 99 15.69 -11.82 -2.98
N GLN A 100 15.22 -11.03 -3.94
CA GLN A 100 15.85 -9.76 -4.29
C GLN A 100 15.89 -8.72 -3.16
N PRO A 101 14.81 -8.45 -2.40
CA PRO A 101 14.81 -7.35 -1.42
C PRO A 101 15.87 -7.50 -0.33
N TRP A 102 16.06 -8.72 0.19
CA TRP A 102 17.07 -8.94 1.24
C TRP A 102 18.48 -9.02 0.67
N VAL A 103 18.67 -9.43 -0.60
CA VAL A 103 19.95 -9.27 -1.32
C VAL A 103 20.32 -7.79 -1.46
N TYR A 104 19.36 -6.91 -1.76
CA TYR A 104 19.59 -5.47 -1.80
C TYR A 104 19.99 -4.91 -0.43
N CYS A 105 19.35 -5.39 0.65
CA CYS A 105 19.74 -5.02 2.00
C CYS A 105 21.17 -5.46 2.32
N TRP A 106 21.57 -6.67 1.94
CA TRP A 106 22.95 -7.15 2.08
C TRP A 106 23.96 -6.30 1.30
N TYR A 107 23.64 -5.92 0.06
CA TYR A 107 24.48 -4.99 -0.69
C TYR A 107 24.72 -3.70 0.09
N VAL A 108 23.67 -3.08 0.62
CA VAL A 108 23.81 -1.85 1.44
C VAL A 108 24.59 -2.12 2.72
N CYS A 109 24.37 -3.27 3.37
CA CYS A 109 25.12 -3.67 4.56
C CYS A 109 26.62 -3.80 4.31
N PHE A 110 27.04 -4.30 3.14
CA PHE A 110 28.45 -4.38 2.78
C PHE A 110 29.07 -3.00 2.50
N MET A 111 28.27 -2.05 2.02
CA MET A 111 28.73 -0.68 1.76
C MET A 111 28.76 0.18 3.04
N PHE A 112 27.94 -0.16 4.04
CA PHE A 112 27.84 0.55 5.32
C PHE A 112 27.96 -0.41 6.53
N PRO A 113 29.06 -1.17 6.66
CA PRO A 113 29.17 -2.26 7.63
C PRO A 113 29.25 -1.80 9.09
N SER A 114 29.60 -0.55 9.34
CA SER A 114 29.65 0.04 10.69
C SER A 114 28.29 0.49 11.22
N SER A 115 27.25 0.54 10.38
CA SER A 115 25.93 1.00 10.80
C SER A 115 25.14 -0.11 11.46
N ALA A 116 25.01 -0.05 12.80
CA ALA A 116 24.22 -1.00 13.58
C ALA A 116 22.74 -1.05 13.11
N ARG A 117 22.20 0.09 12.65
CA ARG A 117 20.84 0.17 12.07
C ARG A 117 20.73 -0.63 10.78
N VAL A 118 21.68 -0.47 9.85
CA VAL A 118 21.70 -1.22 8.59
C VAL A 118 21.85 -2.71 8.84
N VAL A 119 22.71 -3.11 9.79
CA VAL A 119 22.88 -4.52 10.18
C VAL A 119 21.57 -5.10 10.73
N LEU A 120 20.89 -4.38 11.63
CA LEU A 120 19.59 -4.80 12.18
C LEU A 120 18.53 -4.94 11.08
N MET A 121 18.39 -3.92 10.22
CA MET A 121 17.45 -3.96 9.09
C MET A 121 17.74 -5.13 8.15
N THR A 122 19.02 -5.38 7.85
CA THR A 122 19.44 -6.49 6.99
C THR A 122 19.14 -7.84 7.62
N ALA A 123 19.33 -7.99 8.94
CA ALA A 123 18.96 -9.20 9.66
C ALA A 123 17.45 -9.46 9.61
N LEU A 124 16.63 -8.42 9.82
CA LEU A 124 15.16 -8.50 9.72
C LEU A 124 14.70 -8.85 8.30
N ALA A 125 15.25 -8.18 7.28
CA ALA A 125 14.99 -8.48 5.88
C ALA A 125 15.42 -9.91 5.51
N THR A 126 16.53 -10.40 6.05
CA THR A 126 17.00 -11.78 5.86
C THR A 126 16.03 -12.78 6.49
N ALA A 127 15.53 -12.53 7.70
CA ALA A 127 14.54 -13.39 8.34
C ALA A 127 13.24 -13.46 7.52
N TRP A 128 12.77 -12.32 6.99
CA TRP A 128 11.64 -12.26 6.05
C TRP A 128 11.93 -13.03 4.77
N GLY A 129 13.11 -12.83 4.17
CA GLY A 129 13.54 -13.47 2.92
C GLY A 129 13.61 -14.98 3.04
N ILE A 130 14.29 -15.49 4.07
CA ILE A 130 14.37 -16.94 4.36
C ILE A 130 12.96 -17.53 4.51
N ARG A 131 12.08 -16.87 5.28
CA ARG A 131 10.70 -17.32 5.48
C ARG A 131 9.94 -17.38 4.16
N LEU A 132 9.98 -16.31 3.36
CA LEU A 132 9.24 -16.23 2.11
C LEU A 132 9.79 -17.23 1.06
N THR A 133 11.11 -17.31 0.90
CA THR A 133 11.76 -18.27 0.01
C THR A 133 11.44 -19.71 0.41
N TYR A 134 11.49 -20.03 1.72
CA TYR A 134 11.09 -21.34 2.21
C TYR A 134 9.61 -21.64 1.92
N ASN A 135 8.71 -20.70 2.24
CA ASN A 135 7.27 -20.83 1.99
C ASN A 135 6.96 -21.05 0.51
N PHE A 136 7.65 -20.34 -0.39
CA PHE A 136 7.51 -20.51 -1.83
C PHE A 136 8.10 -21.84 -2.32
N ALA A 137 9.24 -22.28 -1.75
CA ALA A 137 9.88 -23.54 -2.07
C ALA A 137 9.04 -24.78 -1.67
N ILE A 138 8.49 -24.81 -0.46
CA ILE A 138 7.68 -25.94 0.01
C ILE A 138 6.38 -26.08 -0.79
N LYS A 139 5.85 -24.96 -1.26
CA LYS A 139 4.68 -24.91 -2.14
C LYS A 139 5.08 -25.48 -3.52
N GLY A 140 6.32 -25.34 -3.97
CA GLY A 140 6.84 -25.89 -5.23
C GLY A 140 7.14 -24.83 -6.28
N GLY A 141 7.28 -23.56 -5.90
CA GLY A 141 7.52 -22.45 -6.82
C GLY A 141 8.86 -22.52 -7.58
N TYR A 142 9.80 -23.32 -7.09
CA TYR A 142 11.09 -23.60 -7.75
C TYR A 142 11.12 -24.94 -8.50
N ALA A 143 10.03 -25.72 -8.50
CA ALA A 143 9.99 -27.04 -9.12
C ALA A 143 9.65 -27.00 -10.63
N GLY A 144 9.62 -25.81 -11.23
CA GLY A 144 9.15 -25.59 -12.60
C GLY A 144 7.63 -25.42 -12.69
N GLY A 145 7.18 -24.80 -13.77
CA GLY A 145 5.77 -24.45 -14.00
C GLY A 145 5.48 -22.97 -13.74
N GLU A 146 4.32 -22.55 -14.24
CA GLU A 146 3.85 -21.17 -14.18
C GLU A 146 2.76 -20.99 -13.12
N ASP A 147 2.71 -19.83 -12.49
CA ASP A 147 1.60 -19.46 -11.62
C ASP A 147 0.28 -19.35 -12.42
N TYR A 148 -0.77 -20.01 -11.93
CA TYR A 148 -2.10 -20.04 -12.54
C TYR A 148 -2.69 -18.64 -12.84
N ARG A 149 -2.26 -17.59 -12.13
CA ARG A 149 -2.69 -16.20 -12.37
C ARG A 149 -2.26 -15.71 -13.76
N TRP A 150 -1.12 -16.16 -14.27
CA TRP A 150 -0.65 -15.73 -15.59
C TRP A 150 -1.51 -16.27 -16.72
N ALA A 151 -2.10 -17.46 -16.57
CA ALA A 151 -3.10 -17.97 -17.51
C ALA A 151 -4.35 -17.07 -17.56
N VAL A 152 -4.79 -16.54 -16.41
CA VAL A 152 -5.91 -15.58 -16.34
C VAL A 152 -5.53 -14.26 -17.02
N VAL A 153 -4.34 -13.72 -16.72
CA VAL A 153 -3.86 -12.47 -17.34
C VAL A 153 -3.71 -12.61 -18.85
N ARG A 154 -3.23 -13.76 -19.35
CA ARG A 154 -3.17 -14.05 -20.79
C ARG A 154 -4.55 -14.14 -21.44
N HIS A 155 -5.51 -14.72 -20.74
CA HIS A 155 -6.90 -14.78 -21.22
C HIS A 155 -7.49 -13.35 -21.32
N TRP A 156 -7.21 -12.50 -20.34
CA TRP A 156 -7.63 -11.11 -20.33
C TRP A 156 -6.96 -10.23 -21.40
N TYR A 157 -5.69 -10.47 -21.69
CA TYR A 157 -4.90 -9.66 -22.61
C TYR A 157 -4.15 -10.52 -23.63
N PRO A 158 -4.84 -11.15 -24.60
CA PRO A 158 -4.19 -12.12 -25.49
C PRO A 158 -3.19 -11.49 -26.46
N GLY A 159 -2.18 -12.29 -26.86
CA GLY A 159 -1.19 -11.92 -27.88
C GLY A 159 -0.25 -10.80 -27.43
N TRP A 160 -0.02 -9.82 -28.30
CA TRP A 160 0.90 -8.70 -28.07
C TRP A 160 0.55 -7.87 -26.82
N ARG A 161 -0.71 -7.86 -26.39
CA ARG A 161 -1.13 -7.15 -25.17
C ARG A 161 -0.53 -7.79 -23.92
N TYR A 162 -0.48 -9.11 -23.85
CA TYR A 162 0.17 -9.82 -22.75
C TYR A 162 1.66 -9.50 -22.70
N GLU A 163 2.34 -9.47 -23.85
CA GLU A 163 3.77 -9.15 -23.91
C GLU A 163 4.08 -7.73 -23.39
N ILE A 164 3.19 -6.77 -23.63
CA ILE A 164 3.31 -5.42 -23.06
C ILE A 164 3.05 -5.42 -21.55
N VAL A 165 2.00 -6.12 -21.08
CA VAL A 165 1.76 -6.27 -19.63
C VAL A 165 2.98 -6.91 -18.96
N HIS A 166 3.53 -7.95 -19.58
CA HIS A 166 4.69 -8.66 -19.09
C HIS A 166 5.93 -7.76 -19.03
N ALA A 167 6.23 -7.00 -20.09
CA ALA A 167 7.36 -6.08 -20.11
C ALA A 167 7.23 -4.94 -19.09
N VAL A 168 6.08 -4.25 -19.07
CA VAL A 168 5.90 -3.01 -18.30
C VAL A 168 5.54 -3.28 -16.84
N PHE A 169 4.59 -4.17 -16.58
CA PHE A 169 4.10 -4.45 -15.22
C PHE A 169 4.96 -5.51 -14.52
N VAL A 170 5.18 -6.66 -15.16
CA VAL A 170 5.86 -7.80 -14.51
C VAL A 170 7.37 -7.60 -14.45
N CYS A 171 8.04 -7.38 -15.57
CA CYS A 171 9.49 -7.20 -15.56
C CYS A 171 9.91 -5.78 -15.17
N GLY A 172 9.14 -4.77 -15.55
CA GLY A 172 9.39 -3.37 -15.20
C GLY A 172 9.00 -3.07 -13.75
N PHE A 173 7.72 -2.81 -13.52
CA PHE A 173 7.22 -2.32 -12.23
C PHE A 173 7.60 -3.23 -11.04
N GLN A 174 7.42 -4.55 -11.12
CA GLN A 174 7.70 -5.42 -9.98
C GLN A 174 9.18 -5.39 -9.54
N GLN A 175 10.12 -5.31 -10.49
CA GLN A 175 11.55 -5.23 -10.15
C GLN A 175 11.91 -3.91 -9.46
N LEU A 176 11.31 -2.82 -9.93
CA LEU A 176 11.46 -1.51 -9.31
C LEU A 176 10.79 -1.47 -7.93
N LEU A 177 9.64 -2.11 -7.77
CA LEU A 177 8.96 -2.23 -6.48
C LEU A 177 9.80 -3.01 -5.47
N LEU A 178 10.43 -4.12 -5.87
CA LEU A 178 11.31 -4.91 -4.99
C LEU A 178 12.52 -4.10 -4.50
N LEU A 179 13.05 -3.20 -5.34
CA LEU A 179 14.06 -2.25 -4.90
C LEU A 179 13.46 -1.16 -3.99
N ALA A 180 12.28 -0.65 -4.35
CA ALA A 180 11.62 0.43 -3.61
C ALA A 180 11.27 0.03 -2.17
N ILE A 181 10.83 -1.21 -1.93
CA ILE A 181 10.55 -1.70 -0.56
C ILE A 181 11.83 -1.87 0.27
N ALA A 182 12.97 -2.13 -0.38
CA ALA A 182 14.28 -2.20 0.28
C ALA A 182 14.93 -0.81 0.45
N ALA A 183 14.51 0.21 -0.30
CA ALA A 183 15.07 1.57 -0.27
C ALA A 183 15.18 2.23 1.13
N PRO A 184 14.31 1.95 2.13
CA PRO A 184 14.49 2.47 3.47
C PRO A 184 15.86 2.17 4.09
N VAL A 185 16.48 1.03 3.76
CA VAL A 185 17.82 0.69 4.28
C VAL A 185 18.90 1.65 3.76
N VAL A 186 18.70 2.20 2.56
CA VAL A 186 19.61 3.18 1.94
C VAL A 186 19.46 4.54 2.63
N ALA A 187 18.23 5.00 2.83
CA ALA A 187 17.97 6.24 3.54
C ALA A 187 18.49 6.17 4.99
N ALA A 188 18.27 5.03 5.66
CA ALA A 188 18.79 4.77 7.00
C ALA A 188 20.33 4.73 7.05
N ALA A 189 21.00 4.24 6.02
CA ALA A 189 22.46 4.16 5.93
C ALA A 189 23.14 5.53 5.81
N GLN A 190 22.44 6.54 5.28
CA GLN A 190 22.96 7.90 5.15
C GLN A 190 23.02 8.65 6.49
N SER A 191 22.28 8.19 7.50
CA SER A 191 22.28 8.79 8.84
C SER A 191 23.38 8.21 9.73
N GLN A 192 24.11 9.09 10.41
CA GLN A 192 25.06 8.73 11.46
C GLN A 192 24.41 8.68 12.86
N ALA A 193 23.09 8.93 12.95
CA ALA A 193 22.40 8.91 14.23
C ALA A 193 22.41 7.49 14.82
N PRO A 194 22.68 7.34 16.13
CA PRO A 194 22.63 6.04 16.78
C PRO A 194 21.21 5.46 16.77
N LEU A 195 21.10 4.18 17.07
CA LEU A 195 19.80 3.52 17.27
C LEU A 195 19.01 4.24 18.38
N ASN A 196 17.72 4.42 18.16
CA ASN A 196 16.82 5.12 19.06
C ASN A 196 15.53 4.33 19.32
N ALA A 197 14.62 4.90 20.13
CA ALA A 197 13.36 4.25 20.49
C ALA A 197 12.45 3.98 19.27
N GLY A 198 12.53 4.81 18.23
CA GLY A 198 11.83 4.60 16.97
C GLY A 198 12.31 3.33 16.25
N ASP A 199 13.62 3.07 16.24
CA ASP A 199 14.19 1.84 15.70
C ASP A 199 13.69 0.60 16.47
N ALA A 200 13.61 0.69 17.81
CA ALA A 200 13.10 -0.40 18.64
C ALA A 200 11.61 -0.69 18.39
N LEU A 201 10.79 0.35 18.23
CA LEU A 201 9.38 0.22 17.87
C LEU A 201 9.21 -0.38 16.47
N ALA A 202 9.97 0.11 15.49
CA ALA A 202 9.96 -0.42 14.12
C ALA A 202 10.36 -1.90 14.08
N ALA A 203 11.41 -2.29 14.82
CA ALA A 203 11.82 -3.69 14.95
C ALA A 203 10.72 -4.56 15.58
N LEU A 204 10.09 -4.09 16.65
CA LEU A 204 9.01 -4.82 17.32
C LEU A 204 7.82 -5.05 16.38
N VAL A 205 7.37 -3.99 15.69
CA VAL A 205 6.26 -4.09 14.73
C VAL A 205 6.63 -5.04 13.59
N PHE A 206 7.85 -4.95 13.05
CA PHE A 206 8.34 -5.84 12.00
C PHE A 206 8.31 -7.31 12.44
N VAL A 207 8.82 -7.62 13.63
CA VAL A 207 8.84 -9.01 14.15
C VAL A 207 7.43 -9.52 14.40
N CYS A 208 6.54 -8.72 14.98
CA CYS A 208 5.13 -9.08 15.17
C CYS A 208 4.44 -9.37 13.83
N ALA A 209 4.67 -8.54 12.82
CA ALA A 209 4.16 -8.75 11.46
C ALA A 209 4.73 -10.04 10.85
N LEU A 210 6.03 -10.27 10.96
CA LEU A 210 6.70 -11.48 10.45
C LEU A 210 6.13 -12.76 11.09
N VAL A 211 5.87 -12.73 12.40
CA VAL A 211 5.24 -13.84 13.13
C VAL A 211 3.81 -14.06 12.65
N LEU A 212 3.01 -13.00 12.54
CA LEU A 212 1.62 -13.07 12.03
C LEU A 212 1.59 -13.66 10.62
N GLU A 213 2.46 -13.20 9.73
CA GLU A 213 2.55 -13.69 8.36
C GLU A 213 2.93 -15.18 8.34
N THR A 214 3.90 -15.58 9.15
CA THR A 214 4.34 -16.98 9.27
C THR A 214 3.21 -17.88 9.76
N ILE A 215 2.42 -17.43 10.74
CA ILE A 215 1.25 -18.17 11.24
C ILE A 215 0.19 -18.28 10.13
N ALA A 216 -0.14 -17.18 9.47
CA ALA A 216 -1.14 -17.14 8.40
C ALA A 216 -0.79 -18.11 7.26
N ASP A 217 0.47 -18.07 6.80
CA ASP A 217 0.97 -18.93 5.72
C ASP A 217 1.00 -20.41 6.12
N ARG A 218 1.43 -20.73 7.34
CA ARG A 218 1.45 -22.12 7.82
C ARG A 218 0.04 -22.71 7.95
N GLN A 219 -0.90 -21.94 8.49
CA GLN A 219 -2.30 -22.36 8.58
C GLN A 219 -2.88 -22.62 7.18
N GLN A 220 -2.63 -21.71 6.23
CA GLN A 220 -3.12 -21.86 4.86
C GLN A 220 -2.45 -23.04 4.14
N PHE A 221 -1.15 -23.24 4.32
CA PHE A 221 -0.44 -24.38 3.76
C PHE A 221 -0.97 -25.70 4.30
N ALA A 222 -1.12 -25.84 5.62
CA ALA A 222 -1.67 -27.03 6.25
C ALA A 222 -3.09 -27.33 5.76
N PHE A 223 -3.94 -26.31 5.66
CA PHE A 223 -5.30 -26.45 5.15
C PHE A 223 -5.34 -26.94 3.71
N GLN A 224 -4.56 -26.31 2.80
CA GLN A 224 -4.55 -26.73 1.40
C GLN A 224 -3.97 -28.14 1.25
N THR A 225 -2.85 -28.46 1.92
CA THR A 225 -2.26 -29.80 1.87
C THR A 225 -3.25 -30.86 2.35
N ALA A 226 -3.95 -30.65 3.47
CA ALA A 226 -4.97 -31.58 3.97
C ALA A 226 -6.11 -31.76 2.97
N LYS A 227 -6.64 -30.65 2.42
CA LYS A 227 -7.75 -30.63 1.46
C LYS A 227 -7.50 -31.45 0.20
N TYR A 228 -6.26 -31.49 -0.29
CA TYR A 228 -5.91 -32.25 -1.50
C TYR A 228 -5.34 -33.64 -1.20
N ALA A 229 -4.90 -33.92 0.03
CA ALA A 229 -4.39 -35.22 0.43
C ALA A 229 -5.48 -36.22 0.88
N SER A 230 -6.56 -35.75 1.51
CA SER A 230 -7.49 -36.61 2.26
C SER A 230 -8.53 -37.37 1.42
N GLY A 231 -8.68 -37.07 0.13
CA GLY A 231 -9.76 -37.59 -0.73
C GLY A 231 -11.18 -37.17 -0.32
N THR A 232 -11.36 -36.65 0.89
CA THR A 232 -12.58 -36.11 1.49
C THR A 232 -12.55 -34.59 1.39
N LYS A 233 -13.56 -34.00 0.76
CA LYS A 233 -13.66 -32.55 0.64
C LYS A 233 -13.92 -31.95 2.03
N PRO A 234 -13.16 -30.92 2.45
CA PRO A 234 -13.45 -30.21 3.69
C PRO A 234 -14.85 -29.59 3.63
N THR A 235 -15.48 -29.40 4.81
CA THR A 235 -16.82 -28.80 4.94
C THR A 235 -16.89 -27.42 4.29
N LYS A 236 -15.81 -26.63 4.39
CA LYS A 236 -15.61 -25.39 3.63
C LYS A 236 -14.40 -25.52 2.73
N GLY A 237 -14.50 -24.99 1.52
CA GLY A 237 -13.42 -25.02 0.54
C GLY A 237 -12.27 -24.03 0.81
N PHE A 238 -12.36 -23.24 1.86
CA PHE A 238 -11.42 -22.19 2.25
C PHE A 238 -11.20 -22.21 3.77
N LEU A 239 -10.10 -21.60 4.21
CA LEU A 239 -9.74 -21.50 5.61
C LEU A 239 -10.41 -20.29 6.25
N ASP A 240 -11.12 -20.51 7.36
CA ASP A 240 -11.85 -19.49 8.12
C ASP A 240 -11.61 -19.56 9.64
N THR A 241 -10.55 -20.26 10.06
CA THR A 241 -10.16 -20.44 11.47
C THR A 241 -8.75 -19.91 11.73
N GLY A 242 -8.38 -19.79 13.01
CA GLY A 242 -7.08 -19.22 13.38
C GLY A 242 -7.00 -17.72 13.09
N VAL A 243 -5.90 -17.25 12.52
CA VAL A 243 -5.78 -15.80 12.18
C VAL A 243 -6.71 -15.40 11.02
N TRP A 244 -7.12 -16.39 10.21
CA TRP A 244 -8.10 -16.19 9.15
C TRP A 244 -9.51 -15.96 9.70
N ALA A 245 -9.79 -16.30 10.96
CA ALA A 245 -11.07 -15.93 11.57
C ALA A 245 -11.21 -14.40 11.72
N TYR A 246 -10.11 -13.65 11.82
CA TYR A 246 -10.12 -12.21 12.12
C TYR A 246 -9.82 -11.33 10.90
N SER A 247 -9.16 -11.87 9.89
CA SER A 247 -8.89 -11.19 8.62
C SER A 247 -8.99 -12.19 7.49
N ARG A 248 -9.55 -11.77 6.35
CA ARG A 248 -9.59 -12.58 5.13
C ARG A 248 -8.26 -12.65 4.41
N HIS A 249 -7.36 -11.68 4.66
CA HIS A 249 -6.00 -11.62 4.11
C HIS A 249 -4.97 -11.25 5.20
N PRO A 250 -4.82 -12.06 6.27
CA PRO A 250 -3.94 -11.73 7.39
C PRO A 250 -2.47 -11.69 6.97
N ASN A 251 -2.08 -12.50 5.97
CA ASN A 251 -0.76 -12.47 5.35
C ASN A 251 -0.51 -11.19 4.55
N TYR A 252 -1.50 -10.65 3.83
CA TYR A 252 -1.33 -9.39 3.11
C TYR A 252 -1.20 -8.21 4.06
N PHE A 253 -2.00 -8.20 5.13
CA PHE A 253 -1.88 -7.19 6.19
C PHE A 253 -0.49 -7.22 6.82
N ALA A 254 -0.01 -8.40 7.18
CA ALA A 254 1.31 -8.57 7.77
C ALA A 254 2.43 -8.12 6.83
N GLU A 255 2.38 -8.50 5.55
CA GLU A 255 3.37 -8.07 4.55
C GLU A 255 3.37 -6.54 4.40
N VAL A 256 2.20 -5.89 4.28
CA VAL A 256 2.11 -4.43 4.22
C VAL A 256 2.69 -3.79 5.49
N LEU A 257 2.30 -4.28 6.67
CA LEU A 257 2.76 -3.76 7.96
C LEU A 257 4.28 -3.90 8.12
N LEU A 258 4.86 -5.00 7.64
CA LEU A 258 6.30 -5.28 7.70
C LEU A 258 7.10 -4.24 6.92
N TRP A 259 6.67 -3.86 5.71
CA TRP A 259 7.36 -2.86 4.90
C TRP A 259 7.12 -1.41 5.36
N TRP A 260 5.96 -1.12 5.97
CA TRP A 260 5.75 0.15 6.68
C TRP A 260 6.65 0.25 7.92
N ALA A 261 6.82 -0.84 8.67
CA ALA A 261 7.77 -0.89 9.79
C ALA A 261 9.22 -0.76 9.29
N PHE A 262 9.55 -1.36 8.16
CA PHE A 262 10.87 -1.21 7.51
C PHE A 262 11.15 0.24 7.12
N TYR A 263 10.16 0.96 6.59
CA TYR A 263 10.23 2.40 6.36
C TYR A 263 10.34 3.20 7.66
N GLY A 264 9.72 2.74 8.74
CA GLY A 264 9.84 3.34 10.08
C GLY A 264 11.29 3.49 10.56
N PHE A 265 12.19 2.58 10.19
CA PHE A 265 13.64 2.73 10.47
C PHE A 265 14.26 3.93 9.74
N ALA A 266 13.88 4.18 8.48
CA ALA A 266 14.38 5.34 7.74
C ALA A 266 13.90 6.64 8.40
N VAL A 267 12.62 6.70 8.80
CA VAL A 267 12.07 7.87 9.52
C VAL A 267 12.75 8.04 10.88
N ALA A 268 13.00 6.95 11.62
CA ALA A 268 13.73 7.00 12.89
C ALA A 268 15.18 7.47 12.72
N ALA A 269 15.80 7.16 11.58
CA ALA A 269 17.17 7.56 11.25
C ALA A 269 17.29 9.02 10.82
N THR A 270 16.36 9.51 9.99
CA THR A 270 16.42 10.85 9.39
C THR A 270 15.63 11.89 10.19
N GLY A 271 14.68 11.47 11.01
CA GLY A 271 13.76 12.35 11.74
C GLY A 271 12.61 12.91 10.89
N GLU A 272 12.48 12.48 9.63
CA GLU A 272 11.51 13.03 8.68
C GLU A 272 10.93 11.95 7.75
N LEU A 273 9.71 12.20 7.26
CA LEU A 273 9.15 11.43 6.16
C LEU A 273 9.94 11.72 4.89
N ASN A 274 10.35 10.68 4.18
CA ASN A 274 11.26 10.81 3.04
C ASN A 274 10.88 9.86 1.89
N TRP A 275 11.60 10.02 0.77
CA TRP A 275 11.33 9.35 -0.49
C TRP A 275 11.34 7.81 -0.42
N SER A 276 12.04 7.22 0.56
CA SER A 276 12.18 5.76 0.67
C SER A 276 10.90 5.04 1.06
N GLY A 277 9.87 5.76 1.52
CA GLY A 277 8.54 5.22 1.81
C GLY A 277 7.71 4.87 0.57
N ALA A 278 8.15 5.27 -0.63
CA ALA A 278 7.42 5.02 -1.88
C ALA A 278 7.16 3.51 -2.12
N GLY A 279 8.09 2.64 -1.74
CA GLY A 279 7.91 1.19 -1.85
C GLY A 279 6.75 0.65 -1.03
N ALA A 280 6.63 1.06 0.24
CA ALA A 280 5.54 0.64 1.12
C ALA A 280 4.17 1.10 0.60
N VAL A 281 4.10 2.33 0.04
CA VAL A 281 2.90 2.86 -0.60
C VAL A 281 2.53 2.04 -1.84
N CYS A 282 3.48 1.83 -2.77
CA CYS A 282 3.24 1.05 -3.98
C CYS A 282 2.84 -0.40 -3.68
N LEU A 283 3.44 -1.04 -2.67
CA LEU A 283 3.08 -2.38 -2.25
C LEU A 283 1.66 -2.43 -1.66
N THR A 284 1.29 -1.44 -0.84
CA THR A 284 -0.07 -1.31 -0.29
C THR A 284 -1.10 -1.20 -1.42
N ILE A 285 -0.83 -0.38 -2.42
CA ILE A 285 -1.68 -0.24 -3.62
C ILE A 285 -1.79 -1.57 -4.36
N LEU A 286 -0.67 -2.27 -4.59
CA LEU A 286 -0.64 -3.57 -5.29
C LEU A 286 -1.50 -4.65 -4.61
N PHE A 287 -1.65 -4.59 -3.28
CA PHE A 287 -2.42 -5.57 -2.52
C PHE A 287 -3.88 -5.18 -2.35
N VAL A 288 -4.16 -3.90 -2.08
CA VAL A 288 -5.44 -3.47 -1.48
C VAL A 288 -6.26 -2.57 -2.40
N ALA A 289 -5.66 -1.92 -3.39
CA ALA A 289 -6.39 -1.01 -4.26
C ALA A 289 -7.53 -1.73 -5.00
N PRO A 290 -8.60 -1.02 -5.39
CA PRO A 290 -9.68 -1.60 -6.19
C PRO A 290 -9.14 -2.27 -7.46
N GLY A 291 -9.52 -3.51 -7.69
CA GLY A 291 -9.06 -4.34 -8.81
C GLY A 291 -7.66 -4.96 -8.62
N ALA A 292 -7.04 -4.80 -7.45
CA ALA A 292 -5.70 -5.32 -7.16
C ALA A 292 -5.73 -6.76 -6.62
N SER A 293 -4.61 -7.23 -6.07
CA SER A 293 -4.38 -8.65 -5.75
C SER A 293 -5.44 -9.25 -4.82
N ALA A 294 -5.87 -8.54 -3.78
CA ALA A 294 -6.89 -9.05 -2.87
C ALA A 294 -8.25 -9.23 -3.56
N ASP A 295 -8.67 -8.30 -4.43
CA ASP A 295 -9.95 -8.43 -5.15
C ASP A 295 -9.93 -9.65 -6.09
N LEU A 296 -8.82 -9.87 -6.81
CA LEU A 296 -8.66 -11.05 -7.67
C LEU A 296 -8.79 -12.34 -6.86
N THR A 297 -8.12 -12.43 -5.71
CA THR A 297 -8.19 -13.64 -4.88
C THR A 297 -9.57 -13.88 -4.27
N GLU A 298 -10.26 -12.83 -3.81
CA GLU A 298 -11.62 -12.94 -3.29
C GLU A 298 -12.62 -13.33 -4.39
N LEU A 299 -12.48 -12.75 -5.58
CA LEU A 299 -13.30 -13.08 -6.74
C LEU A 299 -13.18 -14.56 -7.11
N LEU A 300 -11.95 -15.06 -7.26
CA LEU A 300 -11.69 -16.46 -7.59
C LEU A 300 -12.22 -17.40 -6.50
N CYS A 301 -12.09 -17.01 -5.23
CA CYS A 301 -12.59 -17.80 -4.11
C CYS A 301 -14.14 -17.82 -4.07
N SER A 302 -14.79 -16.67 -4.22
CA SER A 302 -16.26 -16.53 -4.26
C SER A 302 -16.92 -17.27 -5.41
N LYS A 303 -16.25 -17.36 -6.56
CA LYS A 303 -16.74 -18.15 -7.71
C LYS A 303 -16.69 -19.64 -7.45
N LYS A 304 -15.66 -20.09 -6.73
CA LYS A 304 -15.44 -21.49 -6.43
C LYS A 304 -16.26 -21.98 -5.23
N TYR A 305 -16.50 -21.11 -4.26
CA TYR A 305 -17.14 -21.42 -2.99
C TYR A 305 -18.25 -20.41 -2.67
N PRO A 306 -19.53 -20.73 -2.95
CA PRO A 306 -20.65 -19.84 -2.69
C PRO A 306 -20.71 -19.33 -1.24
N GLU A 307 -20.34 -20.17 -0.27
CA GLU A 307 -20.31 -19.85 1.16
C GLU A 307 -19.26 -18.81 1.53
N TYR A 308 -18.29 -18.53 0.65
CA TYR A 308 -17.28 -17.50 0.88
C TYR A 308 -17.92 -16.11 0.96
N LYS A 309 -19.08 -15.89 0.33
CA LYS A 309 -19.83 -14.63 0.46
C LYS A 309 -20.30 -14.39 1.89
N GLU A 310 -20.67 -15.43 2.64
CA GLU A 310 -21.05 -15.30 4.05
C GLU A 310 -19.82 -15.03 4.92
N TYR A 311 -18.66 -15.57 4.57
CA TYR A 311 -17.40 -15.22 5.20
C TYR A 311 -17.01 -13.76 4.94
N GLN A 312 -17.20 -13.26 3.71
CA GLN A 312 -16.97 -11.84 3.35
C GLN A 312 -17.87 -10.84 4.08
N LYS A 313 -19.04 -11.28 4.56
CA LYS A 313 -19.94 -10.43 5.34
C LYS A 313 -19.50 -10.26 6.80
N ARG A 314 -18.77 -11.25 7.34
CA ARG A 314 -18.51 -11.38 8.78
C ARG A 314 -17.08 -11.05 9.19
N VAL A 315 -16.11 -11.31 8.31
CA VAL A 315 -14.68 -11.19 8.64
C VAL A 315 -14.06 -10.02 7.90
N SER A 316 -13.30 -9.18 8.60
CA SER A 316 -12.61 -8.03 8.03
C SER A 316 -11.72 -8.44 6.85
N ARG A 317 -11.65 -7.58 5.82
CA ARG A 317 -10.88 -7.89 4.61
C ARG A 317 -9.37 -7.96 4.90
N LEU A 318 -8.80 -6.95 5.54
CA LEU A 318 -7.36 -6.78 5.67
C LEU A 318 -6.93 -6.66 7.13
N VAL A 319 -7.33 -5.59 7.80
CA VAL A 319 -6.96 -5.32 9.20
C VAL A 319 -7.65 -6.34 10.12
N PRO A 320 -6.91 -7.15 10.90
CA PRO A 320 -7.53 -8.14 11.79
C PRO A 320 -8.55 -7.49 12.74
N TRP A 321 -9.77 -8.03 12.74
CA TRP A 321 -10.86 -7.52 13.57
C TRP A 321 -11.79 -8.63 14.05
N ILE A 322 -12.57 -8.34 15.09
CA ILE A 322 -13.56 -9.28 15.67
C ILE A 322 -14.67 -9.54 14.64
N PRO A 323 -14.99 -10.81 14.33
CA PRO A 323 -16.05 -11.14 13.37
C PRO A 323 -17.43 -10.68 13.82
N SER A 324 -18.27 -10.22 12.89
CA SER A 324 -19.69 -9.91 13.15
C SER A 324 -20.59 -11.08 12.76
N GLU A 325 -21.72 -11.30 13.45
CA GLU A 325 -22.67 -12.39 13.11
C GLU A 325 -23.56 -12.07 11.91
N GLU A 326 -23.87 -10.78 11.68
CA GLU A 326 -24.58 -10.26 10.51
C GLU A 326 -23.81 -9.05 9.94
N ARG A 327 -24.07 -8.67 8.69
CA ARG A 327 -23.53 -7.43 8.09
C ARG A 327 -24.31 -6.26 8.71
N PRO A 328 -23.81 -5.57 9.76
CA PRO A 328 -24.52 -4.41 10.25
C PRO A 328 -24.44 -3.36 9.14
N ALA A 329 -25.40 -2.45 9.08
CA ALA A 329 -25.14 -1.20 8.37
C ALA A 329 -23.81 -0.64 8.90
N VAL A 330 -22.85 -0.32 8.02
CA VAL A 330 -21.51 0.20 8.43
C VAL A 330 -21.67 1.32 9.44
N LEU A 331 -22.72 2.12 9.24
CA LEU A 331 -23.21 3.11 10.17
C LEU A 331 -24.68 2.84 10.52
N GLY A 332 -25.02 2.89 11.81
CA GLY A 332 -26.41 3.00 12.25
C GLY A 332 -27.07 4.30 11.74
N PRO A 333 -28.41 4.43 11.79
CA PRO A 333 -29.12 5.60 11.22
C PRO A 333 -28.60 6.95 11.72
N VAL A 334 -28.31 7.04 13.03
CA VAL A 334 -27.79 8.27 13.67
C VAL A 334 -26.38 8.57 13.19
N ALA A 335 -25.48 7.57 13.20
CA ALA A 335 -24.11 7.74 12.75
C ALA A 335 -24.06 8.13 11.26
N ARG A 336 -24.88 7.50 10.42
CA ARG A 336 -25.00 7.85 9.00
C ARG A 336 -25.43 9.29 8.80
N ALA A 337 -26.46 9.74 9.53
CA ALA A 337 -26.90 11.13 9.47
C ALA A 337 -25.78 12.09 9.91
N ALA A 338 -25.05 11.75 10.97
CA ALA A 338 -23.92 12.56 11.45
C ALA A 338 -22.80 12.65 10.39
N TYR A 339 -22.38 11.54 9.78
CA TYR A 339 -21.37 11.56 8.72
C TYR A 339 -21.87 12.26 7.46
N LEU A 340 -23.14 12.11 7.10
CA LEU A 340 -23.73 12.79 5.95
C LEU A 340 -23.72 14.31 6.17
N LEU A 341 -24.13 14.78 7.35
CA LEU A 341 -24.07 16.20 7.72
C LEU A 341 -22.64 16.71 7.78
N TYR A 342 -21.71 15.92 8.31
CA TYR A 342 -20.28 16.23 8.32
C TYR A 342 -19.78 16.46 6.88
N PHE A 343 -19.84 15.45 6.00
CA PHE A 343 -19.34 15.61 4.62
C PHE A 343 -20.09 16.68 3.82
N ALA A 344 -21.40 16.81 3.99
CA ALA A 344 -22.20 17.81 3.28
C ALA A 344 -21.87 19.25 3.71
N SER A 345 -21.65 19.47 5.01
CA SER A 345 -21.25 20.80 5.52
C SER A 345 -19.82 21.16 5.14
N HIS A 346 -18.93 20.18 4.98
CA HIS A 346 -17.53 20.46 4.60
C HIS A 346 -17.40 20.95 3.17
N ILE A 347 -18.29 20.58 2.24
CA ILE A 347 -18.25 21.09 0.86
C ILE A 347 -18.25 22.64 0.81
N PRO A 348 -19.24 23.36 1.37
CA PRO A 348 -19.21 24.82 1.38
C PRO A 348 -18.15 25.39 2.32
N ILE A 349 -17.80 24.73 3.43
CA ILE A 349 -16.72 25.20 4.32
C ILE A 349 -15.38 25.20 3.60
N THR A 350 -15.00 24.10 2.93
CA THR A 350 -13.76 24.01 2.16
C THR A 350 -13.74 25.03 1.02
N LEU A 351 -14.85 25.15 0.27
CA LEU A 351 -14.93 26.04 -0.88
C LEU A 351 -14.96 27.52 -0.52
N LEU A 352 -15.54 27.89 0.62
CA LEU A 352 -15.77 29.29 0.97
C LEU A 352 -14.88 29.77 2.12
N ILE A 353 -14.30 28.90 2.94
CA ILE A 353 -13.54 29.27 4.14
C ILE A 353 -12.12 28.72 4.05
N ASP A 354 -11.95 27.39 3.97
CA ASP A 354 -10.61 26.80 4.08
C ASP A 354 -9.74 27.15 2.86
N ALA A 355 -10.32 27.15 1.65
CA ALA A 355 -9.60 27.50 0.43
C ALA A 355 -8.98 28.91 0.45
N GLN A 356 -9.49 29.82 1.28
CA GLN A 356 -8.93 31.17 1.45
C GLN A 356 -7.55 31.15 2.14
N ALA A 357 -7.16 30.06 2.81
CA ALA A 357 -5.80 29.91 3.34
C ALA A 357 -4.77 29.62 2.22
N ALA A 358 -5.21 28.99 1.12
CA ALA A 358 -4.35 28.63 0.00
C ALA A 358 -4.41 29.63 -1.15
N ILE A 359 -5.60 30.16 -1.43
CA ILE A 359 -5.94 31.07 -2.53
C ILE A 359 -6.14 32.49 -1.98
N ASP A 360 -5.73 33.52 -2.73
CA ASP A 360 -5.87 34.91 -2.31
C ASP A 360 -7.35 35.24 -1.95
N HIS A 361 -7.53 35.73 -0.73
CA HIS A 361 -8.80 36.08 -0.10
C HIS A 361 -9.72 36.94 -1.00
N ARG A 362 -9.14 37.78 -1.87
CA ARG A 362 -9.89 38.68 -2.76
C ARG A 362 -10.69 37.96 -3.85
N TYR A 363 -10.39 36.69 -4.13
CA TYR A 363 -11.11 35.91 -5.13
C TYR A 363 -12.43 35.31 -4.61
N PHE A 364 -12.72 35.43 -3.31
CA PHE A 364 -13.92 34.87 -2.70
C PHE A 364 -15.03 35.93 -2.58
N PRO A 365 -16.31 35.55 -2.49
CA PRO A 365 -17.40 36.50 -2.27
C PRO A 365 -17.26 37.26 -0.94
N GLU A 366 -17.68 38.53 -0.89
CA GLU A 366 -17.61 39.36 0.32
C GLU A 366 -18.21 38.70 1.59
N PRO A 367 -19.35 37.98 1.54
CA PRO A 367 -19.85 37.29 2.73
C PRO A 367 -18.91 36.21 3.27
N ALA A 368 -18.20 35.51 2.38
CA ALA A 368 -17.25 34.46 2.75
C ALA A 368 -15.95 35.06 3.33
N GLN A 369 -15.49 36.16 2.74
CA GLN A 369 -14.40 36.97 3.26
C GLN A 369 -14.70 37.45 4.69
N ALA A 370 -15.87 38.10 4.87
CA ALA A 370 -16.30 38.62 6.17
C ALA A 370 -16.47 37.52 7.23
N LEU A 371 -16.92 36.33 6.83
CA LEU A 371 -17.07 35.19 7.73
C LEU A 371 -15.72 34.67 8.22
N LEU A 372 -14.73 34.55 7.33
CA LEU A 372 -13.36 34.17 7.70
C LEU A 372 -12.72 35.21 8.62
N ASP A 373 -12.85 36.48 8.28
CA ASP A 373 -12.33 37.59 9.10
C ASP A 373 -12.97 37.61 10.49
N TRP A 374 -14.28 37.34 10.57
CA TRP A 374 -14.98 37.20 11.85
C TRP A 374 -14.45 36.01 12.64
N HIS A 375 -14.24 34.86 11.99
CA HIS A 375 -13.69 33.66 12.62
C HIS A 375 -12.29 33.90 13.19
N ILE A 376 -11.39 34.52 12.42
CA ILE A 376 -10.03 34.87 12.87
C ILE A 376 -10.08 35.79 14.09
N ARG A 377 -10.91 36.84 14.05
CA ARG A 377 -11.03 37.80 15.17
C ARG A 377 -11.64 37.18 16.43
N VAL A 378 -12.69 36.38 16.28
CA VAL A 378 -13.43 35.81 17.42
C VAL A 378 -12.67 34.63 18.01
N ASN A 379 -12.15 33.74 17.18
CA ASN A 379 -11.53 32.50 17.64
C ASN A 379 -10.01 32.59 17.82
N GLY A 380 -9.38 33.67 17.34
CA GLY A 380 -7.93 33.84 17.42
C GLY A 380 -7.18 32.83 16.55
N ASP A 381 -7.79 32.44 15.43
CA ASP A 381 -7.26 31.41 14.53
C ASP A 381 -6.10 31.96 13.69
N PHE A 382 -4.89 31.87 14.26
CA PHE A 382 -3.68 32.35 13.61
C PHE A 382 -3.27 31.51 12.40
N LEU A 383 -3.68 30.24 12.32
CA LEU A 383 -3.41 29.38 11.17
C LEU A 383 -4.16 29.89 9.94
N MET A 384 -5.39 30.35 10.12
CA MET A 384 -6.16 30.96 9.04
C MET A 384 -5.78 32.42 8.77
N GLY A 385 -5.31 33.16 9.79
CA GLY A 385 -4.90 34.56 9.63
C GLY A 385 -3.54 34.75 8.95
N ALA A 386 -2.56 33.88 9.23
CA ALA A 386 -1.23 33.93 8.65
C ALA A 386 -0.74 32.50 8.33
N PRO A 387 -1.32 31.84 7.32
CA PRO A 387 -1.12 30.41 7.10
C PRO A 387 0.34 30.09 6.72
N PRO A 388 1.06 29.29 7.55
CA PRO A 388 2.41 28.86 7.21
C PRO A 388 2.40 27.95 5.98
N LEU A 389 3.52 27.84 5.27
CA LEU A 389 3.60 27.10 3.99
C LEU A 389 3.09 25.66 4.12
N TRP A 390 3.46 24.96 5.19
CA TRP A 390 3.02 23.58 5.43
C TRP A 390 1.48 23.48 5.57
N PHE A 391 0.84 24.47 6.20
CA PHE A 391 -0.61 24.49 6.38
C PHE A 391 -1.30 24.77 5.04
N ARG A 392 -0.75 25.67 4.23
CA ARG A 392 -1.22 25.90 2.85
C ARG A 392 -1.13 24.65 1.99
N SER A 393 -0.09 23.84 2.16
CA SER A 393 0.03 22.54 1.49
C SER A 393 -1.04 21.55 1.92
N VAL A 394 -1.42 21.52 3.21
CA VAL A 394 -2.53 20.70 3.72
C VAL A 394 -3.86 21.13 3.09
N VAL A 395 -4.13 22.44 3.04
CA VAL A 395 -5.36 22.98 2.42
C VAL A 395 -5.40 22.67 0.92
N TRP A 396 -4.28 22.73 0.20
CA TRP A 396 -4.23 22.25 -1.19
C TRP A 396 -4.56 20.76 -1.30
N GLY A 397 -4.10 19.93 -0.36
CA GLY A 397 -4.50 18.53 -0.27
C GLY A 397 -6.01 18.37 -0.04
N GLU A 398 -6.61 19.23 0.77
CA GLU A 398 -8.06 19.26 0.97
C GLU A 398 -8.81 19.60 -0.32
N ILE A 399 -8.43 20.68 -1.01
CA ILE A 399 -9.05 21.12 -2.27
C ILE A 399 -8.92 20.06 -3.37
N CYS A 400 -7.73 19.49 -3.54
CA CYS A 400 -7.44 18.59 -4.67
C CYS A 400 -7.88 17.14 -4.43
N LEU A 401 -7.86 16.68 -3.17
CA LEU A 401 -8.09 15.26 -2.84
C LEU A 401 -9.37 15.04 -2.02
N GLN A 402 -9.57 15.83 -0.96
CA GLN A 402 -10.69 15.62 -0.03
C GLN A 402 -12.01 16.14 -0.59
N LEU A 403 -12.01 17.32 -1.21
CA LEU A 403 -13.22 17.95 -1.74
C LEU A 403 -13.94 17.08 -2.80
N PRO A 404 -13.27 16.51 -3.82
CA PRO A 404 -13.93 15.56 -4.74
C PRO A 404 -14.51 14.35 -3.99
N PHE A 405 -13.81 13.87 -2.97
CA PHE A 405 -14.28 12.76 -2.14
C PHE A 405 -15.51 13.13 -1.30
N PHE A 406 -15.66 14.37 -0.82
CA PHE A 406 -16.85 14.80 -0.08
C PHE A 406 -18.14 14.59 -0.86
N PHE A 407 -18.15 14.90 -2.16
CA PHE A 407 -19.29 14.63 -3.03
C PHE A 407 -19.59 13.13 -3.16
N VAL A 408 -18.55 12.32 -3.32
CA VAL A 408 -18.68 10.85 -3.38
C VAL A 408 -19.21 10.30 -2.05
N ALA A 409 -18.70 10.79 -0.92
CA ALA A 409 -19.10 10.38 0.41
C ALA A 409 -20.56 10.74 0.70
N VAL A 410 -20.99 11.96 0.38
CA VAL A 410 -22.39 12.39 0.52
C VAL A 410 -23.31 11.49 -0.30
N LYS A 411 -22.98 11.24 -1.57
CA LYS A 411 -23.77 10.35 -2.43
C LYS A 411 -23.83 8.93 -1.87
N ALA A 412 -22.69 8.36 -1.48
CA ALA A 412 -22.61 7.01 -0.95
C ALA A 412 -23.43 6.85 0.34
N LEU A 413 -23.36 7.83 1.25
CA LEU A 413 -24.13 7.83 2.49
C LEU A 413 -25.63 8.06 2.26
N TYR A 414 -26.00 8.89 1.28
CA TYR A 414 -27.39 9.14 0.93
C TYR A 414 -28.06 7.91 0.32
N ASP A 415 -27.37 7.26 -0.63
CA ASP A 415 -27.86 6.06 -1.34
C ASP A 415 -27.75 4.78 -0.49
N ARG A 416 -27.16 4.87 0.70
CA ARG A 416 -26.85 3.74 1.60
C ARG A 416 -25.91 2.70 0.98
N ASP A 417 -25.01 3.16 0.13
CA ASP A 417 -24.00 2.34 -0.57
C ASP A 417 -22.60 2.54 0.02
N GLU A 418 -22.50 3.06 1.25
CA GLU A 418 -21.22 3.35 1.90
C GLU A 418 -20.31 2.12 2.07
N ALA A 419 -20.88 0.91 2.01
CA ALA A 419 -20.16 -0.34 1.98
C ALA A 419 -19.31 -0.53 0.71
N ALA A 420 -19.77 -0.04 -0.45
CA ALA A 420 -19.02 -0.09 -1.71
C ALA A 420 -17.84 0.91 -1.72
N PHE A 421 -17.90 1.96 -0.90
CA PHE A 421 -16.91 3.03 -0.84
C PHE A 421 -16.03 3.00 0.42
N ARG A 422 -15.97 1.86 1.13
CA ARG A 422 -15.17 1.69 2.35
C ARG A 422 -13.72 2.15 2.23
N ILE A 423 -13.04 1.71 1.17
CA ILE A 423 -11.62 2.04 0.96
C ILE A 423 -11.43 3.57 0.83
N PRO A 424 -12.19 4.28 -0.02
CA PRO A 424 -12.21 5.74 -0.03
C PRO A 424 -12.43 6.41 1.34
N PHE A 425 -13.37 5.92 2.16
CA PHE A 425 -13.59 6.43 3.52
C PHE A 425 -12.37 6.24 4.42
N VAL A 426 -11.71 5.09 4.36
CA VAL A 426 -10.48 4.82 5.12
C VAL A 426 -9.33 5.70 4.65
N ILE A 427 -9.16 5.88 3.33
CA ILE A 427 -8.10 6.74 2.76
C ILE A 427 -8.31 8.18 3.23
N TYR A 428 -9.53 8.70 3.08
CA TYR A 428 -9.88 10.03 3.59
C TYR A 428 -9.61 10.13 5.10
N GLY A 429 -10.11 9.17 5.86
CA GLY A 429 -9.98 9.12 7.31
C GLY A 429 -8.51 9.21 7.75
N ALA A 430 -7.66 8.39 7.13
CA ALA A 430 -6.23 8.33 7.43
C ALA A 430 -5.53 9.63 7.01
N HIS A 431 -5.78 10.12 5.79
CA HIS A 431 -5.19 11.36 5.30
C HIS A 431 -5.53 12.53 6.25
N THR A 432 -6.81 12.80 6.49
CA THR A 432 -7.24 13.93 7.32
C THR A 432 -6.76 13.77 8.77
N ALA A 433 -6.82 12.56 9.34
CA ALA A 433 -6.30 12.34 10.69
C ALA A 433 -4.80 12.63 10.79
N THR A 434 -4.00 12.25 9.78
CA THR A 434 -2.56 12.54 9.76
C THR A 434 -2.26 14.03 9.57
N THR A 435 -3.00 14.74 8.73
CA THR A 435 -2.83 16.20 8.55
C THR A 435 -3.29 16.99 9.77
N MET A 436 -4.19 16.44 10.58
CA MET A 436 -4.63 17.05 11.83
C MET A 436 -3.58 17.00 12.95
N ILE A 437 -2.62 16.07 12.92
CA ILE A 437 -1.56 15.97 13.95
C ILE A 437 -0.73 17.25 14.05
N PRO A 438 -0.11 17.78 12.97
CA PRO A 438 0.64 19.03 13.05
C PRO A 438 -0.24 20.23 13.40
N ILE A 439 -1.49 20.26 12.92
CA ILE A 439 -2.46 21.31 13.27
C ILE A 439 -2.72 21.33 14.78
N LEU A 440 -3.04 20.17 15.37
CA LEU A 440 -3.28 20.03 16.81
C LEU A 440 -2.03 20.31 17.64
N GLY A 441 -0.86 19.92 17.14
CA GLY A 441 0.43 20.24 17.77
C GLY A 441 0.69 21.74 17.83
N GLU A 442 0.43 22.46 16.74
CA GLU A 442 0.63 23.91 16.66
C GLU A 442 -0.37 24.69 17.52
N ILE A 443 -1.65 24.27 17.56
CA ILE A 443 -2.69 24.95 18.35
C ILE A 443 -2.75 24.50 19.81
N GLY A 444 -1.89 23.55 20.25
CA GLY A 444 -1.98 22.82 21.52
C GLY A 444 -2.03 23.65 22.81
N GLY A 445 -1.90 24.99 22.73
CA GLY A 445 -2.13 25.94 23.81
C GLY A 445 -3.54 26.57 23.87
N SER A 446 -4.42 26.36 22.88
CA SER A 446 -5.75 27.00 22.80
C SER A 446 -6.90 25.99 22.92
N THR A 447 -7.61 26.03 24.04
CA THR A 447 -8.82 25.20 24.26
C THR A 447 -9.91 25.49 23.23
N ARG A 448 -10.08 26.77 22.84
CA ARG A 448 -11.09 27.17 21.86
C ARG A 448 -10.80 26.61 20.48
N LEU A 449 -9.57 26.75 19.99
CA LEU A 449 -9.19 26.22 18.67
C LEU A 449 -9.21 24.68 18.69
N THR A 450 -8.78 24.06 19.79
CA THR A 450 -8.88 22.60 19.95
C THR A 450 -10.31 22.12 19.76
N LEU A 451 -11.31 22.78 20.36
CA LEU A 451 -12.72 22.39 20.19
C LEU A 451 -13.23 22.57 18.76
N ILE A 452 -12.71 23.55 18.03
CA ILE A 452 -13.07 23.80 16.62
C ILE A 452 -12.47 22.70 15.72
N TYR A 453 -11.20 22.36 15.92
CA TYR A 453 -10.46 21.42 15.07
C TYR A 453 -10.66 19.94 15.45
N LEU A 454 -11.06 19.64 16.68
CA LEU A 454 -11.20 18.25 17.16
C LEU A 454 -12.21 17.41 16.36
N PRO A 455 -13.39 17.92 15.93
CA PRO A 455 -14.29 17.17 15.05
C PRO A 455 -13.63 16.71 13.74
N TYR A 456 -12.71 17.52 13.19
CA TYR A 456 -11.94 17.22 11.98
C TYR A 456 -10.87 16.13 12.21
N LEU A 457 -10.62 15.72 13.46
CA LEU A 457 -9.85 14.51 13.77
C LEU A 457 -10.78 13.33 14.09
N LEU A 458 -11.81 13.53 14.91
CA LEU A 458 -12.65 12.45 15.42
C LEU A 458 -13.48 11.76 14.33
N PHE A 459 -14.11 12.52 13.43
CA PHE A 459 -14.88 11.93 12.33
C PHE A 459 -13.97 11.16 11.36
N PRO A 460 -12.82 11.71 10.91
CA PRO A 460 -11.88 10.96 10.09
C PRO A 460 -11.29 9.71 10.77
N LEU A 461 -10.92 9.78 12.05
CA LEU A 461 -10.49 8.58 12.79
C LEU A 461 -11.62 7.54 12.87
N GLY A 462 -12.86 7.99 13.09
CA GLY A 462 -14.03 7.15 13.03
C GLY A 462 -14.22 6.50 11.66
N CYS A 463 -13.94 7.21 10.55
CA CYS A 463 -13.91 6.62 9.21
C CYS A 463 -12.88 5.49 9.12
N VAL A 464 -11.67 5.70 9.63
CA VAL A 464 -10.63 4.65 9.65
C VAL A 464 -11.13 3.43 10.42
N VAL A 465 -11.66 3.61 11.62
CA VAL A 465 -12.08 2.47 12.47
C VAL A 465 -13.30 1.77 11.88
N LEU A 466 -14.36 2.51 11.55
CA LEU A 466 -15.66 1.95 11.17
C LEU A 466 -15.67 1.32 9.78
N PHE A 467 -14.85 1.83 8.86
CA PHE A 467 -14.82 1.34 7.47
C PHE A 467 -13.65 0.38 7.18
N SER A 468 -12.69 0.22 8.11
CA SER A 468 -11.63 -0.81 8.00
C SER A 468 -12.09 -2.21 8.37
N VAL A 469 -13.16 -2.33 9.14
CA VAL A 469 -13.86 -3.57 9.52
C VAL A 469 -14.92 -3.84 8.50
#